data_AF-A0A925A2N6-F1
#
_entry.id   AF-A0A925A2N6-F1
#
_cell.length_a   1.000
_cell.length_b   1.000
_cell.length_c   1.000
_cell.angle_alpha   90.00
_cell.angle_beta   90.00
_cell.angle_gamma   90.00
#
_symmetry.space_group_name_H-M   'P 1'
#
loop_
_entity.id
_entity.type
_entity.pdbx_description
1 polymer ?
#
loop_
_entity_poly.entity_id
_entity_poly.type
_entity_poly.pdbx_seq_one_letter_code
_entity_poly.pdbx_strand_id
1 'polypeptide(L)'
;MDEYGSRWPLWTYDEGQEDRPEWNIPSEMKAELVAWTREFHFQFEEGRGWDTPTAFRAHVKKGESLARRLQELLGHEYAVELIVMN
;
A
#
# COMPACT_ATOMS: atom_id res chain seq x y z
N MET A 1 10.98 9.14 -2.12
CA MET A 1 12.40 8.74 -2.25
C MET A 1 12.46 7.47 -1.44
N ASP A 2 12.39 6.36 -2.14
CA ASP A 2 11.90 5.11 -1.58
C ASP A 2 13.03 4.42 -0.84
N GLU A 3 12.86 4.24 0.46
CA GLU A 3 13.57 3.21 1.19
C GLU A 3 13.09 1.86 0.67
N TYR A 4 13.74 1.33 -0.37
CA TYR A 4 13.45 0.08 -1.08
C TYR A 4 13.46 -1.21 -0.22
N GLY A 5 13.42 -1.09 1.11
CA GLY A 5 13.23 -2.18 2.07
C GLY A 5 12.07 -1.97 3.05
N SER A 6 11.32 -0.87 2.93
CA SER A 6 10.25 -0.56 3.87
C SER A 6 9.03 -1.43 3.61
N ARG A 7 8.64 -2.20 4.63
CA ARG A 7 7.58 -3.22 4.52
C ARG A 7 6.18 -2.66 4.69
N TRP A 8 6.05 -1.34 4.92
CA TRP A 8 4.81 -0.70 5.33
C TRP A 8 4.28 0.26 4.26
N PRO A 9 3.09 0.09 3.69
CA PRO A 9 2.69 0.87 2.51
C PRO A 9 2.12 2.25 2.80
N LEU A 10 1.85 2.62 4.06
CA LEU A 10 1.14 3.87 4.35
C LEU A 10 2.10 5.03 4.49
N TRP A 11 1.78 6.12 3.78
CA TRP A 11 2.50 7.38 3.79
C TRP A 11 1.53 8.51 4.08
N THR A 12 1.97 9.49 4.86
CA THR A 12 1.29 10.77 5.02
C THR A 12 2.09 11.86 4.33
N TYR A 13 1.40 12.89 3.85
CA TYR A 13 2.05 14.02 3.18
C TYR A 13 3.01 14.77 4.10
N ASP A 14 2.65 14.91 5.39
CA ASP A 14 3.38 15.74 6.34
C ASP A 14 4.53 14.99 7.04
N GLU A 15 4.34 13.70 7.35
CA GLU A 15 5.28 12.94 8.19
C GLU A 15 5.95 11.77 7.46
N GLY A 16 5.52 11.48 6.23
CA GLY A 16 6.08 10.38 5.43
C GLY A 16 5.53 9.02 5.86
N GLN A 17 6.34 7.98 5.71
CA GLN A 17 5.93 6.59 5.90
C GLN A 17 5.82 6.23 7.38
N GLU A 18 4.64 5.82 7.83
CA GLU A 18 4.43 5.60 9.27
C GLU A 18 3.32 4.58 9.57
N ASP A 19 3.54 3.75 10.59
CA ASP A 19 2.50 2.94 11.23
C ASP A 19 2.05 3.67 12.50
N ARG A 20 0.96 4.43 12.39
CA ARG A 20 0.49 5.28 13.48
C ARG A 20 -0.43 4.51 14.44
N PRO A 21 -0.12 4.48 15.76
CA PRO A 21 -0.96 3.80 16.74
C PRO A 21 -2.41 4.30 16.77
N GLU A 22 -2.64 5.59 16.55
CA GLU A 22 -3.96 6.23 16.59
C GLU A 22 -4.91 5.80 15.48
N TRP A 23 -4.37 5.27 14.37
CA TRP A 23 -5.20 4.71 13.30
C TRP A 23 -5.90 3.41 13.70
N ASN A 24 -5.47 2.79 14.81
CA ASN A 24 -6.08 1.57 15.35
C ASN A 24 -6.29 0.46 14.30
N ILE A 25 -5.38 0.35 13.32
CA ILE A 25 -5.50 -0.60 12.22
C ILE A 25 -5.38 -2.03 12.78
N PRO A 26 -6.38 -2.91 12.56
CA PRO A 26 -6.34 -4.29 13.02
C PRO A 26 -5.12 -5.02 12.48
N SER A 27 -4.53 -5.88 13.30
CA SER A 27 -3.33 -6.65 12.96
C SER A 27 -3.47 -7.48 11.69
N GLU A 28 -4.66 -8.01 11.41
CA GLU A 28 -4.97 -8.71 10.15
C GLU A 28 -4.81 -7.78 8.94
N MET A 29 -5.38 -6.57 9.01
CA MET A 29 -5.26 -5.59 7.94
C MET A 29 -3.81 -5.09 7.77
N LYS A 30 -3.07 -4.92 8.86
CA LYS A 30 -1.63 -4.62 8.80
C LYS A 30 -0.87 -5.72 8.05
N ALA A 31 -1.18 -6.99 8.32
CA ALA A 31 -0.56 -8.11 7.63
C ALA A 31 -0.91 -8.13 6.13
N GLU A 32 -2.15 -7.81 5.75
CA GLU A 32 -2.56 -7.70 4.35
C GLU A 32 -1.83 -6.57 3.60
N LEU A 33 -1.70 -5.39 4.23
CA LEU A 33 -0.97 -4.25 3.69
C LEU A 33 0.52 -4.58 3.47
N VAL A 34 1.16 -5.22 4.45
CA VAL A 34 2.54 -5.70 4.33
C VAL A 34 2.68 -6.74 3.22
N ALA A 35 1.74 -7.68 3.11
CA ALA A 35 1.76 -8.71 2.06
C ALA A 35 1.61 -8.10 0.66
N TRP A 36 0.73 -7.11 0.50
CA TRP A 36 0.57 -6.35 -0.73
C TRP A 36 1.84 -5.59 -1.13
N THR A 37 2.50 -4.95 -0.16
CA THR A 37 3.79 -4.26 -0.38
C THR A 37 4.88 -5.23 -0.79
N ARG A 38 4.98 -6.39 -0.13
CA ARG A 38 5.95 -7.43 -0.51
C ARG A 38 5.74 -7.97 -1.92
N GLU A 39 4.48 -8.08 -2.35
CA GLU A 39 4.14 -8.50 -3.71
C GLU A 39 4.63 -7.49 -4.75
N PHE A 40 4.50 -6.18 -4.47
CA PHE A 40 5.11 -5.13 -5.31
C PHE A 40 6.63 -5.34 -5.43
N HIS A 41 7.34 -5.43 -4.31
CA HIS A 41 8.80 -5.62 -4.33
C HIS A 41 9.26 -6.91 -5.03
N PHE A 42 8.38 -7.91 -5.14
CA PHE A 42 8.68 -9.16 -5.82
C PHE A 42 8.45 -9.10 -7.32
N GLN A 43 7.41 -8.37 -7.78
CA GLN A 43 6.95 -8.38 -9.17
C GLN A 43 7.32 -7.11 -9.96
N PHE A 44 7.75 -6.05 -9.27
CA PHE A 44 8.16 -4.79 -9.86
C PHE A 44 9.67 -4.56 -9.66
N GLU A 45 10.37 -4.32 -10.75
CA GLU A 45 11.78 -3.95 -10.75
C GLU A 45 11.91 -2.54 -11.36
N GLU A 46 12.54 -1.61 -10.64
CA GLU A 46 12.77 -0.25 -11.14
C GLU A 46 13.53 -0.29 -12.48
N GLY A 47 13.04 0.45 -13.47
CA GLY A 47 13.59 0.47 -14.83
C GLY A 47 13.13 -0.67 -15.75
N ARG A 48 12.61 -1.78 -15.20
CA ARG A 48 11.97 -2.86 -15.98
C ARG A 48 10.44 -2.83 -15.89
N GLY A 49 9.90 -2.29 -14.80
CA GLY A 49 8.48 -2.26 -14.52
C GLY A 49 7.97 -3.60 -13.98
N TRP A 50 6.69 -3.88 -14.24
CA TRP A 50 6.02 -5.10 -13.83
C TRP A 50 6.41 -6.31 -14.68
N ASP A 51 6.57 -7.47 -14.04
CA ASP A 51 6.85 -8.75 -14.72
C ASP A 51 5.83 -9.06 -15.83
N THR A 52 4.55 -8.80 -15.57
CA THR A 52 3.48 -8.97 -16.55
C THR A 52 2.38 -7.93 -16.37
N PRO A 53 1.62 -7.61 -17.43
CA PRO A 53 0.42 -6.76 -17.30
C PRO A 53 -0.65 -7.36 -16.37
N THR A 54 -0.69 -8.69 -16.23
CA THR A 54 -1.64 -9.35 -15.34
C THR A 54 -1.24 -9.19 -13.88
N ALA A 55 0.06 -9.28 -13.57
CA ALA A 55 0.60 -8.99 -12.24
C ALA A 55 0.25 -7.56 -11.81
N PHE A 56 0.50 -6.57 -12.67
CA PHE A 56 0.11 -5.18 -12.43
C PHE A 56 -1.38 -5.05 -12.10
N ARG A 57 -2.27 -5.55 -12.96
CA ARG A 57 -3.72 -5.43 -12.74
C ARG A 57 -4.19 -6.13 -11.46
N ALA A 58 -3.62 -7.29 -11.13
CA ALA A 58 -3.93 -7.99 -9.89
C ALA A 58 -3.50 -7.18 -8.67
N HIS A 59 -2.30 -6.60 -8.72
CA HIS A 59 -1.77 -5.75 -7.67
C HIS A 59 -2.62 -4.48 -7.46
N VAL A 60 -2.97 -3.77 -8.55
CA VAL A 60 -3.84 -2.58 -8.49
C VAL A 60 -5.19 -2.93 -7.88
N LYS A 61 -5.86 -3.99 -8.38
CA LYS A 61 -7.18 -4.41 -7.87
C LYS A 61 -7.15 -4.74 -6.38
N LYS A 62 -6.07 -5.38 -5.91
CA LYS A 62 -5.88 -5.66 -4.48
C LYS A 62 -5.65 -4.38 -3.68
N GLY A 63 -4.84 -3.46 -4.20
CA GLY A 63 -4.61 -2.13 -3.62
C GLY A 63 -5.90 -1.33 -3.46
N GLU A 64 -6.76 -1.31 -4.49
CA GLU A 64 -8.05 -0.61 -4.45
C GLU A 64 -8.98 -1.15 -3.36
N SER A 65 -9.00 -2.48 -3.21
CA SER A 65 -9.76 -3.15 -2.15
C SER A 65 -9.26 -2.78 -0.76
N LEU A 66 -7.93 -2.79 -0.56
CA LEU A 66 -7.30 -2.42 0.71
C LEU A 66 -7.52 -0.94 1.04
N ALA A 67 -7.36 -0.05 0.06
CA ALA A 67 -7.59 1.39 0.24
C ALA A 67 -9.03 1.68 0.67
N ARG A 68 -10.02 1.02 0.06
CA ARG A 68 -11.44 1.19 0.43
C ARG A 68 -11.72 0.72 1.86
N ARG A 69 -11.25 -0.47 2.23
CA ARG A 69 -11.39 -0.99 3.60
C ARG A 69 -10.70 -0.08 4.61
N LEU A 70 -9.57 0.52 4.23
CA LEU A 70 -8.82 1.41 5.12
C LEU A 70 -9.56 2.73 5.28
N GLN A 71 -10.14 3.26 4.21
CA GLN A 71 -10.99 4.44 4.26
C GLN A 71 -12.21 4.24 5.18
N GLU A 72 -12.86 3.08 5.10
CA GLU A 72 -13.98 2.74 5.99
C GLU A 72 -13.54 2.64 7.46
N LEU A 73 -12.33 2.15 7.70
CA LEU A 73 -11.78 1.98 9.05
C LEU A 73 -11.34 3.29 9.69
N LEU A 74 -10.65 4.14 8.93
CA LEU A 74 -10.16 5.44 9.41
C LEU A 74 -11.26 6.50 9.48
N GLY A 75 -12.38 6.29 8.78
CA GLY A 75 -13.48 7.23 8.73
C GLY A 75 -13.18 8.49 7.93
N HIS A 76 -14.03 9.50 8.08
CA HIS A 76 -14.00 10.71 7.23
C HIS A 76 -12.90 11.72 7.59
N GLU A 77 -12.18 11.50 8.70
CA GLU A 77 -11.07 12.36 9.12
C GLU A 77 -9.83 12.18 8.25
N TYR A 78 -9.75 11.05 7.53
CA TYR A 78 -8.65 10.72 6.64
C TYR A 78 -9.17 10.52 5.21
N ALA A 79 -8.33 10.85 4.23
CA ALA A 79 -8.52 10.46 2.84
C ALA A 79 -7.47 9.40 2.50
N VAL A 80 -7.91 8.22 2.06
CA VAL A 80 -7.03 7.13 1.65
C VAL A 80 -7.00 7.07 0.13
N GLU A 81 -5.83 7.30 -0.45
CA GLU A 81 -5.60 7.26 -1.89
C GLU A 81 -4.62 6.15 -2.25
N LEU A 82 -4.97 5.36 -3.28
CA LEU A 82 -4.04 4.41 -3.87
C LEU A 82 -3.17 5.14 -4.90
N ILE A 83 -1.87 5.16 -4.67
CA ILE A 83 -0.89 5.64 -5.65
C ILE A 83 -0.28 4.43 -6.35
N VAL A 84 -0.41 4.37 -7.67
CA VAL A 84 0.20 3.32 -8.50
C VAL A 84 1.32 3.89 -9.35
N MET A 85 2.48 3.23 -9.32
CA MET A 85 3.59 3.53 -10.22
C MET A 85 3.36 2.80 -11.55
N ASN A 86 3.44 3.55 -12.64
CA ASN A 86 3.15 3.10 -14.00
C ASN A 86 4.44 2.87 -14.79
#